data_AF-A0A0P9MYV3-F1
#
_entry.id   AF-A0A0P9MYV3-F1
#
_cell.length_a   1.000
_cell.length_b   1.000
_cell.length_c   1.000
_cell.angle_alpha   90.00
_cell.angle_beta   90.00
_cell.angle_gamma   90.00
#
_symmetry.space_group_name_H-M   'P 1'
#
loop_
_entity.id
_entity.type
_entity.pdbx_description
1 polymer ?
#
loop_
_entity_poly.entity_id
_entity_poly.type
_entity_poly.pdbx_seq_one_letter_code
_entity_poly.pdbx_strand_id
1 'polypeptide(L)'
;MYRSAAACLSGGAGDDVLIGGSGADTLIGGTGADRYVFNNSNETGLGGLRDIINGFKAAEGDKLDFTGFDARPDAFVFIGNAAFSANNTGELRFADGVLYGNLDDNIGADFEIQLTGVQSLQAADIIV
;
A
#
# COMPACT_ATOMS: atom_id res chain seq x y z
N MET A 1 4.37 -27.08 -4.33
CA MET A 1 3.29 -26.10 -4.58
C MET A 1 3.04 -25.37 -3.27
N TYR A 2 3.80 -24.31 -3.00
CA TYR A 2 3.56 -23.49 -1.81
C TYR A 2 2.40 -22.56 -2.14
N ARG A 3 1.29 -22.70 -1.41
CA ARG A 3 0.20 -21.73 -1.49
C ARG A 3 0.71 -20.47 -0.78
N SER A 4 0.74 -19.34 -1.48
CA SER A 4 0.89 -18.03 -0.85
C SER A 4 -0.20 -17.91 0.23
N ALA A 5 0.18 -17.68 1.48
CA ALA A 5 -0.72 -17.79 2.61
C ALA A 5 -1.04 -16.40 3.14
N ALA A 6 -2.31 -16.02 3.06
CA ALA A 6 -2.84 -14.87 3.77
C ALA A 6 -2.48 -14.95 5.26
N ALA A 7 -1.95 -13.85 5.79
CA ALA A 7 -1.47 -13.73 7.15
C ALA A 7 -2.16 -12.56 7.87
N CYS A 8 -2.16 -12.62 9.21
CA CYS A 8 -2.57 -11.51 10.06
C CYS A 8 -1.35 -11.13 10.91
N LEU A 9 -0.80 -9.94 10.67
CA LEU A 9 0.40 -9.43 11.33
C LEU A 9 0.02 -8.29 12.26
N SER A 10 0.60 -8.29 13.47
CA SER A 10 0.44 -7.23 14.46
C SER A 10 1.81 -6.79 14.96
N GLY A 11 2.12 -5.50 14.88
CA GLY A 11 3.35 -4.91 15.41
C GLY A 11 3.28 -4.73 16.94
N GLY A 12 2.20 -4.13 17.41
CA GLY A 12 1.91 -3.96 18.82
C GLY A 12 2.22 -2.55 19.30
N ALA A 13 3.30 -2.37 20.05
CA ALA A 13 3.69 -1.06 20.55
C ALA A 13 5.14 -0.77 20.19
N GLY A 14 5.40 0.44 19.72
CA GLY A 14 6.69 0.86 19.17
C GLY A 14 6.57 1.17 17.68
N ASP A 15 7.70 1.54 17.07
CA ASP A 15 7.75 1.83 15.64
C ASP A 15 8.06 0.51 14.90
N ASP A 16 7.05 -0.12 14.31
CA ASP A 16 7.16 -1.44 13.71
C ASP A 16 7.34 -1.39 12.18
N VAL A 17 7.95 -2.44 11.62
CA VAL A 17 8.03 -2.65 10.17
C VAL A 17 7.26 -3.92 9.82
N LEU A 18 6.18 -3.78 9.06
CA LEU A 18 5.29 -4.86 8.69
C LEU A 18 5.44 -5.19 7.20
N ILE A 19 5.78 -6.44 6.90
CA ILE A 19 5.87 -7.00 5.54
C ILE A 19 4.94 -8.20 5.50
N GLY A 20 3.80 -8.09 4.81
CA GLY A 20 2.87 -9.21 4.63
C GLY A 20 3.43 -10.29 3.72
N GLY A 21 4.08 -9.86 2.63
CA GLY A 21 4.58 -10.76 1.59
C GLY A 21 3.49 -11.04 0.56
N SER A 22 3.53 -12.21 -0.09
CA SER A 22 2.48 -12.61 -1.03
C SER A 22 1.26 -13.16 -0.31
N GLY A 23 0.10 -12.55 -0.52
CA GLY A 23 -1.13 -13.00 0.12
C GLY A 23 -2.23 -11.96 -0.03
N ALA A 24 -3.31 -12.15 0.72
CA ALA A 24 -4.24 -11.08 1.03
C ALA A 24 -4.15 -10.93 2.54
N ASP A 25 -3.25 -10.08 2.99
CA ASP A 25 -2.82 -9.99 4.37
C ASP A 25 -3.61 -8.93 5.14
N THR A 26 -3.71 -9.11 6.46
CA THR A 26 -4.22 -8.09 7.38
C THR A 26 -3.07 -7.59 8.24
N LEU A 27 -2.73 -6.31 8.11
CA LEU A 27 -1.62 -5.68 8.81
C LEU A 27 -2.15 -4.70 9.85
N ILE A 28 -1.66 -4.82 11.08
CA ILE A 28 -2.05 -4.00 12.22
C ILE A 28 -0.77 -3.47 12.87
N GLY A 29 -0.41 -2.22 12.62
CA GLY A 29 0.79 -1.62 13.20
C GLY A 29 0.71 -1.60 14.72
N GLY A 30 -0.33 -0.95 15.26
CA GLY A 30 -0.51 -0.81 16.70
C GLY A 30 -0.25 0.63 17.09
N THR A 31 0.46 0.92 18.19
CA THR A 31 0.82 2.30 18.58
C THR A 31 2.27 2.60 18.25
N GLY A 32 2.57 3.77 17.71
CA GLY A 32 3.91 4.15 17.25
C GLY A 32 3.87 4.60 15.79
N ALA A 33 5.04 4.91 15.23
CA ALA A 33 5.19 5.27 13.83
C ALA A 33 5.52 4.03 13.00
N ASP A 34 4.50 3.38 12.44
CA ASP A 34 4.62 2.09 11.78
C ASP A 34 4.90 2.22 10.28
N ARG A 35 5.68 1.29 9.72
CA ARG A 35 5.98 1.21 8.29
C ARG A 35 5.41 -0.07 7.70
N TYR A 36 4.50 0.08 6.73
CA TYR A 36 3.92 -1.03 5.97
C TYR A 36 4.62 -1.11 4.62
N VAL A 37 5.42 -2.16 4.43
CA VAL A 37 6.35 -2.28 3.30
C VAL A 37 5.77 -3.21 2.25
N PHE A 38 5.76 -2.74 1.01
CA PHE A 38 5.40 -3.51 -0.18
C PHE A 38 6.57 -3.48 -1.15
N ASN A 39 7.11 -4.65 -1.50
CA ASN A 39 8.32 -4.75 -2.32
C ASN A 39 8.04 -5.03 -3.79
N ASN A 40 6.89 -5.62 -4.14
CA ASN A 40 6.54 -5.89 -5.53
C ASN A 40 5.03 -6.13 -5.73
N SER A 41 4.60 -6.10 -6.98
CA SER A 41 3.19 -6.19 -7.39
C SER A 41 2.51 -7.53 -7.10
N ASN A 42 3.26 -8.57 -6.70
CA ASN A 42 2.69 -9.86 -6.33
C ASN A 42 2.45 -9.99 -4.82
N GLU A 43 2.73 -8.94 -4.04
CA GLU A 43 2.48 -8.94 -2.60
C GLU A 43 1.01 -8.65 -2.28
N THR A 44 0.36 -7.78 -3.05
CA THR A 44 -1.07 -7.46 -2.91
C THR A 44 -1.79 -7.49 -4.26
N GLY A 45 -3.06 -7.86 -4.26
CA GLY A 45 -3.90 -7.98 -5.46
C GLY A 45 -5.01 -6.92 -5.56
N LEU A 46 -6.02 -7.24 -6.38
CA LEU A 46 -7.22 -6.44 -6.58
C LEU A 46 -8.41 -7.02 -5.80
N GLY A 47 -9.32 -6.16 -5.34
CA GLY A 47 -10.59 -6.58 -4.73
C GLY A 47 -10.39 -7.47 -3.50
N GLY A 48 -10.93 -8.69 -3.53
CA GLY A 48 -10.81 -9.64 -2.41
C GLY A 48 -9.41 -10.23 -2.19
N LEU A 49 -8.45 -9.92 -3.07
CA LEU A 49 -7.06 -10.36 -2.97
C LEU A 49 -6.12 -9.25 -2.49
N ARG A 50 -6.65 -8.08 -2.14
CA ARG A 50 -5.85 -6.97 -1.63
C ARG A 50 -5.51 -7.15 -0.16
N ASP A 51 -4.42 -6.51 0.24
CA ASP A 51 -4.08 -6.35 1.65
C ASP A 51 -4.99 -5.33 2.34
N ILE A 52 -5.19 -5.56 3.64
CA ILE A 52 -5.97 -4.71 4.52
C ILE A 52 -5.05 -4.20 5.64
N ILE A 53 -4.82 -2.90 5.67
CA ILE A 53 -4.21 -2.23 6.81
C ILE A 53 -5.33 -1.74 7.73
N ASN A 54 -5.34 -2.23 8.96
CA ASN A 54 -6.30 -1.84 9.98
C ASN A 54 -5.61 -1.04 11.08
N GLY A 55 -5.99 0.24 11.20
CA GLY A 55 -5.42 1.14 12.21
C GLY A 55 -4.25 1.99 11.73
N PHE A 56 -4.15 2.28 10.43
CA PHE A 56 -3.19 3.26 9.90
C PHE A 56 -3.43 4.65 10.50
N LYS A 57 -2.40 5.25 11.07
CA LYS A 57 -2.46 6.54 11.78
C LYS A 57 -1.35 7.47 11.31
N ALA A 58 -1.63 8.22 10.24
CA ALA A 58 -0.74 9.28 9.75
C ALA A 58 -0.31 10.27 10.86
N ALA A 59 -1.19 10.53 11.84
CA ALA A 59 -0.90 11.41 12.98
C ALA A 59 0.17 10.86 13.94
N GLU A 60 0.35 9.55 14.03
CA GLU A 60 1.42 8.91 14.80
C GLU A 60 2.71 8.74 13.97
N GLY A 61 2.64 8.97 12.66
CA GLY A 61 3.79 8.93 11.76
C GLY A 61 3.81 7.71 10.84
N ASP A 62 2.73 6.92 10.79
CA ASP A 62 2.66 5.74 9.92
C ASP A 62 2.95 6.06 8.45
N LYS A 63 3.62 5.13 7.77
CA LYS A 63 4.02 5.24 6.36
C LYS A 63 3.74 3.98 5.56
N LEU A 64 3.33 4.17 4.32
CA LEU A 64 3.33 3.13 3.29
C LEU A 64 4.64 3.24 2.51
N ASP A 65 5.40 2.16 2.47
CA ASP A 65 6.74 2.14 1.87
C ASP A 65 6.75 1.26 0.62
N PHE A 66 6.99 1.91 -0.52
CA PHE A 66 7.06 1.32 -1.85
C PHE A 66 8.47 1.38 -2.44
N THR A 67 9.49 1.69 -1.64
CA THR A 67 10.89 1.77 -2.13
C THR A 67 11.38 0.47 -2.78
N GLY A 68 10.76 -0.67 -2.44
CA GLY A 68 11.02 -1.94 -3.12
C GLY A 68 10.43 -2.04 -4.53
N PHE A 69 9.29 -1.40 -4.81
CA PHE A 69 8.74 -1.28 -6.18
C PHE A 69 9.57 -0.34 -7.05
N ASP A 70 10.05 0.76 -6.47
CA ASP A 70 10.81 1.83 -7.14
C ASP A 70 12.22 1.43 -7.59
N ALA A 71 12.58 0.15 -7.47
CA ALA A 71 13.73 -0.43 -8.15
C ALA A 71 13.55 -0.54 -9.69
N ARG A 72 12.41 -0.10 -10.23
CA ARG A 72 12.06 0.02 -11.66
C ARG A 72 12.33 1.44 -12.18
N PRO A 73 12.42 1.67 -13.51
CA PRO A 73 12.69 3.00 -14.07
C PRO A 73 11.58 4.03 -13.80
N ASP A 74 10.38 3.59 -13.43
CA ASP A 74 9.21 4.44 -13.20
C ASP A 74 8.85 4.42 -11.72
N ALA A 75 9.47 5.34 -10.97
CA ALA A 75 9.17 5.57 -9.56
C ALA A 75 7.73 6.03 -9.38
N PHE A 76 7.08 5.58 -8.31
CA PHE A 76 5.71 5.96 -8.05
C PHE A 76 5.55 7.46 -7.79
N VAL A 77 4.50 8.04 -8.37
CA VAL A 77 4.02 9.39 -8.05
C VAL A 77 2.67 9.29 -7.35
N PHE A 78 2.57 9.82 -6.13
CA PHE A 78 1.28 9.95 -5.45
C PHE A 78 0.48 11.13 -6.01
N ILE A 79 -0.64 10.82 -6.67
CA ILE A 79 -1.51 11.80 -7.35
C ILE A 79 -2.75 12.18 -6.52
N GLY A 80 -2.84 11.74 -5.26
CA GLY A 80 -4.01 11.97 -4.42
C GLY A 80 -5.25 11.27 -4.97
N ASN A 81 -6.36 11.98 -5.14
CA ASN A 81 -7.60 11.44 -5.70
C ASN A 81 -7.77 11.76 -7.21
N ALA A 82 -6.71 12.20 -7.90
CA ALA A 82 -6.75 12.40 -9.35
C ALA A 82 -6.89 11.05 -10.07
N ALA A 83 -7.55 11.04 -11.23
CA ALA A 83 -7.69 9.82 -12.04
C ALA A 83 -6.33 9.44 -12.63
N PHE A 84 -6.10 8.15 -12.85
CA PHE A 84 -4.89 7.68 -13.51
C PHE A 84 -4.75 8.30 -14.91
N SER A 85 -3.52 8.63 -15.25
CA SER A 85 -3.17 9.23 -16.53
C SER A 85 -2.88 8.14 -17.56
N ALA A 86 -3.55 8.18 -18.71
CA ALA A 86 -3.17 7.32 -19.82
C ALA A 86 -1.75 7.64 -20.29
N ASN A 87 -0.93 6.61 -20.57
CA ASN A 87 0.49 6.76 -20.94
C ASN A 87 1.43 7.23 -19.83
N ASN A 88 0.99 7.20 -18.56
CA ASN A 88 1.88 7.33 -17.42
C ASN A 88 1.92 6.01 -16.67
N THR A 89 3.09 5.65 -16.15
CA THR A 89 3.32 4.43 -15.36
C THR A 89 3.74 4.84 -13.97
N GLY A 90 3.43 4.02 -12.95
CA GLY A 90 3.85 4.32 -11.59
C GLY A 90 3.05 5.47 -10.98
N GLU A 91 1.73 5.34 -10.92
CA GLU A 91 0.87 6.29 -10.21
C GLU A 91 0.21 5.62 -9.01
N LEU A 92 0.16 6.35 -7.89
CA LEU A 92 -0.57 5.96 -6.68
C LEU A 92 -1.74 6.91 -6.44
N ARG A 93 -2.95 6.36 -6.38
CA ARG A 93 -4.21 7.09 -6.18
C ARG A 93 -4.90 6.61 -4.91
N PHE A 94 -5.38 7.54 -4.08
CA PHE A 94 -6.18 7.20 -2.91
C PHE A 94 -7.64 7.69 -3.06
N ALA A 95 -8.59 6.76 -2.95
CA ALA A 95 -10.02 7.04 -3.01
C ALA A 95 -10.79 6.05 -2.13
N ASP A 96 -11.83 6.52 -1.43
CA ASP A 96 -12.77 5.69 -0.66
C ASP A 96 -12.11 4.70 0.32
N GLY A 97 -10.99 5.11 0.94
CA GLY A 97 -10.25 4.29 1.90
C GLY A 97 -9.32 3.26 1.25
N VAL A 98 -9.17 3.26 -0.07
CA VAL A 98 -8.31 2.33 -0.80
C VAL A 98 -7.21 3.11 -1.52
N LEU A 99 -5.97 2.65 -1.35
CA LEU A 99 -4.86 3.05 -2.20
C LEU A 99 -4.81 2.11 -3.40
N TYR A 100 -4.83 2.69 -4.58
CA TYR A 100 -4.73 2.03 -5.87
C TYR A 100 -3.36 2.35 -6.47
N GLY A 101 -2.69 1.35 -7.04
CA GLY A 101 -1.47 1.58 -7.81
C GLY A 101 -1.64 1.13 -9.25
N ASN A 102 -1.13 1.94 -10.17
CA ASN A 102 -1.02 1.61 -11.58
C ASN A 102 0.47 1.53 -11.98
N LEU A 103 0.86 0.40 -12.57
CA LEU A 103 2.20 0.02 -12.95
C LEU A 103 2.42 0.06 -14.47
N ASP A 104 1.35 0.21 -15.25
CA ASP A 104 1.41 0.27 -16.70
C ASP A 104 0.73 1.55 -17.25
N ASP A 105 0.65 1.67 -18.57
CA ASP A 105 0.12 2.86 -19.25
C ASP A 105 -1.41 2.89 -19.36
N ASN A 106 -2.11 1.96 -18.71
CA ASN A 106 -3.55 1.85 -18.70
C ASN A 106 -4.20 2.74 -17.60
N ILE A 107 -5.53 2.84 -17.57
CA ILE A 107 -6.26 3.70 -16.61
C ILE A 107 -6.88 2.92 -15.43
N GLY A 108 -6.56 1.64 -15.33
CA GLY A 108 -6.95 0.72 -14.27
C GLY A 108 -5.87 0.63 -13.19
N ALA A 109 -6.27 0.13 -12.03
CA ALA A 109 -5.32 -0.25 -11.01
C ALA A 109 -4.78 -1.66 -11.29
N ASP A 110 -3.51 -1.87 -11.01
CA ASP A 110 -2.87 -3.18 -11.02
C ASP A 110 -2.89 -3.83 -9.64
N PHE A 111 -2.94 -3.02 -8.58
CA PHE A 111 -3.09 -3.49 -7.21
C PHE A 111 -3.84 -2.51 -6.33
N GLU A 112 -4.35 -3.02 -5.21
CA GLU A 112 -5.08 -2.26 -4.20
C GLU A 112 -4.49 -2.53 -2.81
N ILE A 113 -4.65 -1.56 -1.90
CA ILE A 113 -4.42 -1.72 -0.46
C ILE A 113 -5.56 -1.00 0.27
N GLN A 114 -6.32 -1.71 1.10
CA GLN A 114 -7.38 -1.10 1.91
C GLN A 114 -6.79 -0.48 3.17
N LEU A 115 -7.00 0.82 3.39
CA LEU A 115 -6.73 1.50 4.64
C LEU A 115 -8.05 1.67 5.43
N THR A 116 -8.31 0.78 6.37
CA THR A 116 -9.58 0.78 7.11
C THR A 116 -9.71 2.02 7.99
N GLY A 117 -10.78 2.79 7.79
CA GLY A 117 -11.07 4.00 8.58
C GLY A 117 -10.30 5.25 8.18
N VAL A 118 -9.41 5.17 7.18
CA VAL A 118 -8.64 6.32 6.68
C VAL A 118 -9.47 7.08 5.64
N GLN A 119 -9.64 8.39 5.84
CA GLN A 119 -10.43 9.25 4.95
C GLN A 119 -9.58 10.11 4.02
N SER A 120 -8.31 10.32 4.36
CA SER A 120 -7.36 11.10 3.57
C SER A 120 -5.97 10.51 3.73
N LEU A 121 -5.18 10.57 2.65
CA LEU A 121 -3.78 10.18 2.63
C LEU A 121 -2.99 11.29 1.94
N GLN A 122 -1.82 11.65 2.47
CA GLN A 122 -0.98 12.70 1.93
C GLN A 122 0.27 12.12 1.28
N ALA A 123 0.92 12.88 0.39
CA ALA A 123 2.19 12.47 -0.21
C ALA A 123 3.25 12.19 0.86
N ALA A 124 3.21 12.90 2.00
CA ALA A 124 4.12 12.67 3.11
C ALA A 124 3.93 11.30 3.80
N ASP A 125 2.81 10.61 3.57
CA ASP A 125 2.49 9.29 4.14
C ASP A 125 3.04 8.14 3.29
N ILE A 126 3.59 8.47 2.12
CA ILE A 126 4.11 7.53 1.14
C ILE A 126 5.63 7.70 1.08
N ILE A 127 6.36 6.59 1.09
CA ILE A 127 7.79 6.54 0.82
C ILE A 127 7.98 5.85 -0.53
N VAL A 128 8.50 6.61 -1.49
CA VAL A 128 8.79 6.23 -2.88
C VAL A 128 10.15 6.81 -3.24
#